data_AF-A0A1K1R1L6-F1
#
_entry.id   AF-A0A1K1R1L6-F1
#
_cell.length_a   1.000
_cell.length_b   1.000
_cell.length_c   1.000
_cell.angle_alpha   90.00
_cell.angle_beta   90.00
_cell.angle_gamma   90.00
#
_symmetry.space_group_name_H-M   'P 1'
#
loop_
_entity.id
_entity.type
_entity.pdbx_description
1 polymer ?
#
loop_
_entity_poly.entity_id
_entity_poly.type
_entity_poly.pdbx_seq_one_letter_code
_entity_poly.pdbx_strand_id
1 'polypeptide(L)'
;ASWQRNWEELSQYFEYTEPIRKIIYTTNAVEGFHRQVRKVTKTKGAFTNDMALLKLVYLATKNIEKKWTSPLQNWSLTIQQLYIKFGNRIPLDLAASPSGGTPRRGEQSDRV
;
A
#
# COMPACT_ATOMS: atom_id res chain seq x y z
N ALA A 1 13.67 -24.60 -14.56
CA ALA A 1 13.18 -24.09 -13.27
C ALA A 1 12.41 -22.78 -13.47
N SER A 2 11.36 -22.49 -12.68
CA SER A 2 10.58 -21.22 -12.82
C SER A 2 11.45 -19.97 -12.64
N TRP A 3 12.40 -20.02 -11.69
CA TRP A 3 13.36 -18.94 -11.40
C TRP A 3 14.21 -18.53 -12.60
N GLN A 4 14.78 -19.50 -13.32
CA GLN A 4 15.59 -19.24 -14.51
C GLN A 4 14.76 -18.64 -15.65
N ARG A 5 13.48 -19.04 -15.75
CA ARG A 5 12.58 -18.56 -16.80
C ARG A 5 12.17 -17.10 -16.58
N ASN A 6 11.98 -16.69 -15.33
CA ASN A 6 11.56 -15.33 -14.97
C ASN A 6 12.73 -14.46 -14.48
N TRP A 7 13.97 -14.88 -14.73
CA TRP A 7 15.15 -14.21 -14.17
C TRP A 7 15.24 -12.74 -14.62
N GLU A 8 14.88 -12.45 -15.86
CA GLU A 8 14.87 -11.08 -16.40
C GLU A 8 13.99 -10.15 -15.53
N GLU A 9 12.77 -10.56 -15.21
CA GLU A 9 11.84 -9.80 -14.36
C GLU A 9 12.33 -9.71 -12.91
N LEU A 10 12.82 -10.83 -12.35
CA LEU A 10 13.27 -10.89 -10.96
C LEU A 10 14.54 -10.09 -10.71
N SER A 11 15.41 -9.96 -11.72
CA SER A 11 16.68 -9.24 -11.60
C SER A 11 16.49 -7.74 -11.36
N GLN A 12 15.39 -7.14 -11.85
CA GLN A 12 15.05 -5.72 -11.64
C GLN A 12 14.93 -5.35 -10.17
N TYR A 13 14.59 -6.30 -9.31
CA TYR A 13 14.55 -6.11 -7.86
C TYR A 13 15.89 -5.60 -7.29
N PHE A 14 17.02 -5.98 -7.87
CA PHE A 14 18.34 -5.59 -7.38
C PHE A 14 18.71 -4.14 -7.72
N GLU A 15 17.98 -3.48 -8.60
CA GLU A 15 18.18 -2.05 -8.89
C GLU A 15 17.66 -1.12 -7.77
N TYR A 16 16.96 -1.67 -6.78
CA TYR A 16 16.39 -0.91 -5.66
C TYR A 16 17.32 -0.93 -4.45
N THR A 17 17.35 0.19 -3.71
CA THR A 17 18.12 0.29 -2.47
C THR A 17 17.52 -0.56 -1.36
N GLU A 18 18.32 -0.87 -0.33
CA GLU A 18 17.89 -1.72 0.79
C GLU A 18 16.55 -1.29 1.44
N PRO A 19 16.27 0.01 1.70
CA PRO A 19 14.99 0.42 2.28
C PRO A 19 13.78 0.08 1.39
N ILE A 20 13.92 0.20 0.07
CA ILE A 20 12.85 -0.12 -0.89
C ILE A 20 12.68 -1.63 -1.00
N ARG A 21 13.80 -2.37 -1.12
CA ARG A 21 13.81 -3.83 -1.16
C ARG A 21 13.10 -4.44 0.04
N LYS A 22 13.34 -3.89 1.24
CA LYS A 22 12.66 -4.30 2.48
C LYS A 22 11.14 -4.22 2.37
N ILE A 23 10.61 -3.14 1.80
CA ILE A 23 9.16 -3.03 1.60
C ILE A 23 8.65 -4.09 0.62
N ILE A 24 9.37 -4.32 -0.48
CA ILE A 24 8.96 -5.25 -1.54
C ILE A 24 8.89 -6.70 -1.02
N TYR A 25 9.94 -7.19 -0.34
CA TYR A 25 9.94 -8.59 0.14
C TYR A 25 9.12 -8.79 1.42
N THR A 26 8.72 -7.71 2.12
CA THR A 26 7.88 -7.84 3.31
C THR A 26 6.45 -8.16 2.88
N THR A 27 6.13 -9.46 2.83
CA THR A 27 4.83 -9.97 2.39
C THR A 27 3.73 -9.87 3.45
N ASN A 28 4.05 -9.44 4.68
CA ASN A 28 3.13 -9.36 5.82
C ASN A 28 1.79 -8.67 5.50
N ALA A 29 1.81 -7.58 4.72
CA ALA A 29 0.60 -6.85 4.37
C ALA A 29 -0.32 -7.67 3.43
N VAL A 30 0.26 -8.24 2.37
CA VAL A 30 -0.46 -9.05 1.37
C VAL A 30 -0.94 -10.37 1.99
N GLU A 31 -0.09 -11.05 2.74
CA GLU A 31 -0.44 -12.28 3.45
C GLU A 31 -1.51 -12.04 4.52
N GLY A 32 -1.40 -10.94 5.27
CA GLY A 32 -2.38 -10.51 6.26
C GLY A 32 -3.74 -10.25 5.62
N PHE A 33 -3.77 -9.55 4.48
CA PHE A 33 -4.98 -9.33 3.69
C PHE A 33 -5.58 -10.67 3.21
N HIS A 34 -4.80 -11.51 2.53
CA HIS A 34 -5.25 -12.82 2.06
C HIS A 34 -5.78 -13.72 3.19
N ARG A 35 -5.16 -13.67 4.37
CA ARG A 35 -5.64 -14.38 5.56
C ARG A 35 -7.02 -13.89 5.99
N GLN A 36 -7.26 -12.59 6.02
CA GLN A 36 -8.58 -12.04 6.37
C GLN A 36 -9.64 -12.38 5.33
N VAL A 37 -9.31 -12.28 4.03
CA VAL A 37 -10.21 -12.67 2.94
C VAL A 37 -10.58 -14.15 3.05
N ARG A 38 -9.60 -15.04 3.20
CA ARG A 38 -9.87 -16.48 3.42
C ARG A 38 -10.69 -16.74 4.68
N LYS A 39 -10.49 -15.96 5.75
CA LYS A 39 -11.27 -16.11 6.99
C LYS A 39 -12.75 -15.79 6.79
N VAL A 40 -13.09 -14.77 5.99
CA VAL A 40 -14.49 -14.41 5.74
C VAL A 40 -15.16 -15.32 4.71
N THR A 41 -14.40 -15.86 3.75
CA THR A 41 -14.95 -16.73 2.71
C THR A 41 -15.07 -18.18 3.15
N LYS A 42 -14.16 -18.71 3.99
CA LYS A 42 -14.18 -20.13 4.40
C LYS A 42 -15.47 -20.59 5.10
N THR A 43 -16.17 -19.67 5.77
CA THR A 43 -17.40 -19.98 6.54
C THR A 43 -18.65 -19.82 5.66
N LYS A 44 -18.53 -19.23 4.48
CA LYS A 44 -19.63 -19.10 3.52
C LYS A 44 -19.53 -20.28 2.56
N GLY A 45 -20.62 -21.02 2.41
CA GLY A 45 -20.73 -22.13 1.46
C GLY A 45 -20.82 -21.59 0.02
N ALA A 46 -21.78 -22.07 -0.76
CA ALA A 46 -22.01 -21.55 -2.10
C ALA A 46 -22.56 -20.11 -2.06
N PHE A 47 -22.05 -19.25 -2.94
CA PHE A 47 -22.61 -17.92 -3.18
C PHE A 47 -23.74 -18.04 -4.21
N THR A 48 -24.84 -17.31 -4.01
CA THR A 48 -26.00 -17.32 -4.90
C THR A 48 -25.80 -16.50 -6.18
N ASN A 49 -24.87 -15.54 -6.16
CA ASN A 49 -24.45 -14.75 -7.31
C ASN A 49 -23.07 -14.11 -7.07
N ASP A 50 -22.41 -13.68 -8.15
CA ASP A 50 -21.08 -13.06 -8.10
C ASP A 50 -21.09 -11.73 -7.32
N MET A 51 -22.20 -10.99 -7.38
CA MET A 51 -22.37 -9.73 -6.65
C MET A 51 -22.34 -9.92 -5.13
N ALA A 52 -22.82 -11.05 -4.62
CA ALA A 52 -22.82 -11.38 -3.20
C ALA A 52 -21.39 -11.65 -2.72
N LEU A 53 -20.59 -12.34 -3.54
CA LEU A 53 -19.16 -12.53 -3.30
C LEU A 53 -18.42 -11.18 -3.31
N LEU A 54 -18.65 -10.35 -4.33
CA LEU A 54 -18.02 -9.04 -4.45
C LEU A 54 -18.34 -8.14 -3.24
N LYS A 55 -19.61 -8.07 -2.83
CA LYS A 55 -20.04 -7.32 -1.64
C LYS A 55 -19.36 -7.82 -0.37
N LEU A 56 -19.21 -9.14 -0.22
CA LEU A 56 -18.52 -9.72 0.94
C LEU A 56 -17.04 -9.31 0.97
N VAL A 57 -16.35 -9.42 -0.15
CA VAL A 57 -14.94 -9.01 -0.27
C VAL A 57 -14.81 -7.51 0.01
N TYR A 58 -15.68 -6.68 -0.56
CA TYR A 58 -15.70 -5.24 -0.31
C TYR A 58 -15.86 -4.91 1.19
N LEU A 59 -16.82 -5.54 1.87
CA LEU A 59 -17.02 -5.33 3.31
C LEU A 59 -15.81 -5.81 4.13
N ALA A 60 -15.18 -6.91 3.72
CA ALA A 60 -13.96 -7.40 4.36
C ALA A 60 -12.81 -6.40 4.20
N THR A 61 -12.59 -5.89 2.98
CA THR A 61 -11.59 -4.85 2.69
C THR A 61 -11.84 -3.60 3.54
N LYS A 62 -13.08 -3.09 3.59
CA LYS A 62 -13.43 -1.92 4.41
C LYS A 62 -13.16 -2.13 5.90
N ASN A 63 -13.31 -3.35 6.41
CA ASN A 63 -12.99 -3.68 7.81
C ASN A 63 -11.48 -3.82 8.05
N ILE A 64 -10.71 -4.24 7.05
CA ILE A 64 -9.24 -4.30 7.11
C ILE A 64 -8.66 -2.89 7.09
N GLU A 65 -9.14 -2.04 6.18
CA GLU A 65 -8.71 -0.64 6.03
C GLU A 65 -8.83 0.14 7.35
N LYS A 66 -9.90 -0.07 8.12
CA LYS A 66 -10.07 0.54 9.45
C LYS A 66 -8.94 0.23 10.44
N LYS A 67 -8.20 -0.86 10.23
CA LYS A 67 -7.08 -1.29 11.08
C LYS A 67 -5.72 -0.86 10.54
N TRP A 68 -5.66 -0.37 9.29
CA TRP A 68 -4.43 0.09 8.65
C TRP A 68 -4.13 1.55 8.99
N THR A 69 -3.98 1.83 10.28
CA THR A 69 -3.66 3.17 10.78
C THR A 69 -2.20 3.32 11.18
N SER A 70 -1.47 2.22 11.34
CA SER A 70 -0.06 2.26 11.74
C SER A 70 0.83 2.74 10.58
N PRO A 71 1.70 3.74 10.81
CA PRO A 71 2.63 4.19 9.79
C PRO A 71 3.66 3.10 9.47
N LEU A 72 4.12 3.08 8.22
CA LEU A 72 5.19 2.17 7.79
C LEU A 72 6.51 2.54 8.48
N GLN A 73 7.20 1.53 9.00
CA GLN A 73 8.49 1.73 9.65
C GLN A 73 9.51 2.27 8.65
N ASN A 74 10.26 3.30 9.05
CA ASN A 74 11.29 3.96 8.24
C ASN A 74 10.79 4.53 6.90
N TRP A 75 9.50 4.84 6.79
CA TRP A 75 8.91 5.39 5.56
C TRP A 75 9.62 6.65 5.07
N SER A 76 10.03 7.55 5.97
CA SER A 76 10.75 8.78 5.61
C SER A 76 12.06 8.51 4.88
N LEU A 77 12.79 7.43 5.21
CA LEU A 77 14.00 7.06 4.48
C LEU A 77 13.65 6.46 3.12
N THR A 78 12.65 5.57 3.08
CA THR A 78 12.25 4.90 1.84
C THR A 78 11.70 5.89 0.81
N ILE A 79 10.90 6.87 1.22
CA ILE A 79 10.36 7.88 0.29
C ILE A 79 11.45 8.78 -0.31
N GLN A 80 12.50 9.11 0.45
CA GLN A 80 13.67 9.82 -0.06
C GLN A 80 14.41 9.00 -1.12
N GLN A 81 14.62 7.71 -0.88
CA GLN A 81 15.25 6.81 -1.86
C GLN A 81 14.40 6.65 -3.12
N LEU A 82 13.08 6.58 -2.96
CA LEU A 82 12.14 6.55 -4.09
C LEU A 82 12.20 7.85 -4.90
N TYR A 83 12.26 9.01 -4.23
CA TYR A 83 12.42 10.30 -4.91
C TYR A 83 13.74 10.40 -5.68
N ILE A 84 14.85 9.92 -5.13
CA ILE A 84 16.13 9.90 -5.86
C ILE A 84 16.02 9.05 -7.13
N LYS A 85 15.34 7.89 -7.07
CA LYS A 85 15.21 6.97 -8.23
C LYS A 85 14.19 7.46 -9.27
N PHE A 86 13.09 8.10 -8.86
CA PHE A 86 11.96 8.46 -9.73
C PHE A 86 11.77 9.98 -9.96
N GLY A 87 12.55 10.81 -9.28
CA GLY A 87 12.52 12.27 -9.36
C GLY A 87 11.13 12.85 -9.15
N ASN A 88 10.74 13.74 -10.07
CA ASN A 88 9.49 14.51 -10.02
C ASN A 88 8.20 13.67 -10.11
N ARG A 89 8.28 12.34 -10.35
CA ARG A 89 7.11 11.46 -10.34
C ARG A 89 6.55 11.24 -8.93
N ILE A 90 7.38 11.47 -7.91
CA ILE A 90 7.01 11.31 -6.51
C ILE A 90 7.09 12.68 -5.86
N PRO A 91 5.95 13.30 -5.49
CA PRO A 91 6.00 14.57 -4.79
C PRO A 91 6.58 14.34 -3.38
N LEU A 92 7.68 15.01 -3.09
CA LEU A 92 8.23 15.12 -1.74
C LEU A 92 7.78 16.48 -1.21
N ASP A 93 6.79 16.48 -0.31
CA ASP A 93 6.42 17.70 0.40
C ASP A 93 7.48 18.01 1.47
N LEU A 94 8.61 18.52 1.00
CA LEU A 94 9.71 19.03 1.82
C LEU A 94 9.44 20.47 2.28
N ALA A 95 8.36 21.11 1.79
CA ALA A 95 8.05 22.51 2.00
C ALA A 95 7.11 22.77 3.20
N ALA A 96 6.49 21.74 3.78
CA ALA A 96 5.66 21.84 4.98
C ALA A 96 6.47 21.99 6.29
N SER A 97 7.48 22.88 6.30
CA SER A 97 7.88 23.70 7.47
C SER A 97 9.05 24.61 7.12
N PRO A 98 8.77 25.90 6.94
CA PRO A 98 9.63 26.93 7.50
C PRO A 98 8.80 27.84 8.41
N SER A 99 9.06 27.77 9.72
CA SER A 99 8.68 28.76 10.75
C SER A 99 7.19 29.08 10.96
N GLY A 100 6.82 29.26 12.23
CA GLY A 100 5.44 29.54 12.66
C GLY A 100 4.78 30.71 11.93
N GLY A 101 3.49 30.54 11.61
CA GLY A 101 2.67 31.60 11.03
C GLY A 101 1.38 31.08 10.40
N THR A 102 0.35 30.89 11.23
CA THR A 102 -1.11 30.96 10.93
C THR A 102 -1.70 30.02 9.86
N PRO A 103 -2.73 29.21 10.18
CA PRO A 103 -3.41 28.40 9.18
C PRO A 103 -4.19 29.29 8.21
N ARG A 104 -3.84 29.25 6.92
CA ARG A 104 -4.68 29.83 5.87
C ARG A 104 -5.93 28.96 5.70
N ARG A 105 -7.06 29.55 6.09
CA ARG A 105 -8.44 29.11 5.84
C ARG A 105 -8.74 29.18 4.33
N GLY A 106 -9.32 28.11 3.79
CA GLY A 106 -9.76 27.94 2.39
C GLY A 106 -8.84 26.96 1.68
N GLU A 107 -9.23 25.72 1.39
CA GLU A 107 -10.42 25.29 0.66
C GLU A 107 -11.13 24.14 1.36
N GLN A 108 -12.37 24.41 1.76
CA GLN A 108 -13.38 23.40 1.99
C GLN A 108 -14.26 23.46 0.74
N SER A 109 -13.91 22.65 -0.28
CA SER A 109 -14.74 22.45 -1.46
C SER A 109 -14.90 20.94 -1.66
N ASP A 110 -16.11 20.51 -1.30
CA ASP A 110 -16.87 19.47 -1.96
C ASP A 110 -16.32 18.05 -1.97
N ARG A 111 -16.71 17.29 -0.94
CA ARG A 111 -17.18 15.91 -1.13
C ARG A 111 -18.41 15.65 -0.26
N VAL A 112 -19.55 15.57 -0.94
CA VAL A 112 -20.70 14.73 -0.55
C VAL A 112 -20.24 13.27 -0.55
#